data_AF-A0A923BH76-F1
#
_entry.id   AF-A0A923BH76-F1
#
_cell.length_a   1.000
_cell.length_b   1.000
_cell.length_c   1.000
_cell.angle_alpha   90.00
_cell.angle_beta   90.00
_cell.angle_gamma   90.00
#
_symmetry.space_group_name_H-M   'P 1'
#
loop_
_entity.id
_entity.type
_entity.pdbx_description
1 polymer ?
#
loop_
_entity_poly.entity_id
_entity_poly.type
_entity_poly.pdbx_seq_one_letter_code
_entity_poly.pdbx_strand_id
1 'polypeptide(L)'
;MSNTEEHTGLGTYFLVYALLMVGLIATVAVAYVPLGSWNLVVALLIAFTKATLVVLIFMHVLNSPRLTWIAVFAGLIWLSIMLSLMMADYATRTWLPTRAPADMAIPSYRELVPLSDDAVHAHGHGHGEAAHDEAASEEAAHDNEE
;
A
#
# COMPACT_ATOMS: atom_id res chain seq x y z
N MET A 1 -37.48 -27.50 -37.74
CA MET A 1 -36.92 -26.14 -37.62
C MET A 1 -35.56 -26.29 -36.96
N SER A 2 -34.49 -26.18 -37.74
CA SER A 2 -33.11 -26.28 -37.26
C SER A 2 -32.78 -25.05 -36.43
N ASN A 3 -32.51 -25.23 -35.14
CA ASN A 3 -31.93 -24.19 -34.29
C ASN A 3 -30.51 -23.93 -34.80
N THR A 4 -30.36 -22.88 -35.61
CA THR A 4 -29.06 -22.35 -35.99
C THR A 4 -28.49 -21.67 -34.77
N GLU A 5 -27.67 -22.39 -34.01
CA GLU A 5 -26.80 -21.82 -33.00
C GLU A 5 -25.93 -20.77 -33.70
N GLU A 6 -26.22 -19.50 -33.43
CA GLU A 6 -25.34 -18.39 -33.75
C GLU A 6 -24.11 -18.56 -32.86
N HIS A 7 -23.14 -19.34 -33.34
CA HIS A 7 -21.83 -19.47 -32.71
C HIS A 7 -21.13 -18.11 -32.83
N THR A 8 -21.35 -17.25 -31.83
CA THR A 8 -20.55 -16.06 -31.58
C THR A 8 -19.09 -16.47 -31.66
N GLY A 9 -18.42 -16.05 -32.73
CA GLY A 9 -17.16 -16.64 -33.16
C GLY A 9 -16.13 -16.61 -32.04
N LEU A 10 -15.65 -17.80 -31.64
CA LEU A 10 -14.60 -17.98 -30.64
C LEU A 10 -13.38 -17.08 -30.91
N GLY A 11 -13.13 -16.75 -32.17
CA GLY A 11 -12.06 -15.85 -32.61
C GLY A 11 -12.09 -14.46 -31.94
N THR A 12 -13.26 -13.89 -31.66
CA THR A 12 -13.36 -12.60 -30.96
C THR A 12 -12.81 -12.73 -29.55
N TYR A 13 -13.19 -13.78 -28.82
CA TYR A 13 -12.70 -14.01 -27.45
C TYR A 13 -11.18 -14.22 -27.40
N PHE A 14 -10.62 -14.97 -28.34
CA PHE A 14 -9.17 -15.17 -28.43
C PHE A 14 -8.41 -13.88 -28.78
N LEU A 15 -8.96 -13.05 -29.65
CA LEU A 15 -8.36 -11.74 -29.99
C LEU A 15 -8.35 -10.81 -28.78
N VAL A 16 -9.43 -10.78 -28.00
CA VAL A 16 -9.50 -10.02 -26.74
C VAL A 16 -8.50 -10.56 -25.70
N TYR A 17 -8.42 -11.88 -25.55
CA TYR A 17 -7.45 -12.53 -24.66
C TYR A 17 -6.01 -12.17 -25.00
N ALA A 18 -5.64 -12.20 -26.29
CA ALA A 18 -4.31 -11.82 -26.74
C ALA A 18 -3.99 -10.34 -26.42
N LEU A 19 -4.96 -9.44 -26.64
CA LEU A 19 -4.84 -8.02 -26.31
C LEU A 19 -4.61 -7.77 -24.81
N LEU A 20 -5.30 -8.52 -23.95
CA LEU A 20 -5.09 -8.46 -22.50
C LEU A 20 -3.71 -8.99 -22.09
N MET A 21 -3.25 -10.07 -22.71
CA MET A 21 -1.91 -10.60 -22.47
C MET A 21 -0.83 -9.59 -22.86
N VAL A 22 -0.98 -8.90 -23.99
CA VAL A 22 -0.08 -7.80 -24.38
C VAL A 22 -0.08 -6.69 -23.32
N GLY A 23 -1.26 -6.28 -22.83
CA GLY A 23 -1.36 -5.28 -21.76
C GLY A 23 -0.70 -5.72 -20.46
N LEU A 24 -0.82 -6.99 -20.08
CA LEU A 24 -0.16 -7.56 -18.91
C LEU A 24 1.36 -7.55 -19.08
N ILE A 25 1.84 -8.05 -20.22
CA ILE A 25 3.28 -8.10 -20.54
C ILE A 25 3.87 -6.69 -20.52
N ALA A 26 3.18 -5.70 -21.09
CA ALA A 26 3.62 -4.32 -21.08
C ALA A 26 3.76 -3.76 -19.65
N THR A 27 2.80 -4.03 -18.76
CA THR A 27 2.89 -3.59 -17.36
C THR A 27 4.04 -4.25 -16.60
N VAL A 28 4.25 -5.55 -16.83
CA VAL A 28 5.35 -6.29 -16.22
C VAL A 28 6.70 -5.79 -16.74
N ALA A 29 6.81 -5.57 -18.06
CA ALA A 29 8.04 -5.08 -18.68
C ALA A 29 8.45 -3.70 -18.14
N VAL A 30 7.52 -2.76 -18.03
CA VAL A 30 7.83 -1.42 -17.50
C VAL A 30 8.19 -1.44 -16.02
N ALA A 31 7.60 -2.35 -15.22
CA ALA A 31 7.99 -2.50 -13.82
C ALA A 31 9.48 -2.85 -13.64
N TYR A 32 10.10 -3.50 -14.63
CA TYR A 32 11.53 -3.83 -14.62
C TYR A 32 12.44 -2.74 -15.20
N VAL A 33 11.89 -1.66 -15.76
CA VAL A 33 12.70 -0.55 -16.30
C VAL A 33 12.90 0.52 -15.20
N PRO A 34 14.13 0.74 -14.71
CA PRO A 34 14.40 1.74 -13.68
C PRO A 34 14.39 3.16 -14.28
N LEU A 35 13.21 3.78 -14.34
CA LEU A 35 12.99 5.14 -14.86
C LEU A 35 13.16 6.24 -13.79
N GLY A 36 13.61 5.89 -12.58
CA GLY A 36 13.74 6.83 -11.46
C GLY A 36 12.40 7.46 -11.07
N SER A 37 12.36 8.78 -10.88
CA SER A 37 11.16 9.54 -10.48
C SER A 37 10.00 9.44 -11.51
N TRP A 38 10.32 9.21 -12.79
CA TRP A 38 9.33 9.09 -13.86
C TRP A 38 8.62 7.74 -13.92
N ASN A 39 9.09 6.74 -13.16
CA ASN A 39 8.51 5.40 -13.17
C ASN A 39 7.02 5.41 -12.79
N LEU A 40 6.65 6.21 -11.78
CA LEU A 40 5.26 6.34 -11.35
C LEU A 40 4.35 6.88 -12.46
N VAL A 41 4.79 7.93 -13.16
CA VAL A 41 4.02 8.58 -14.23
C VAL A 41 3.84 7.63 -15.41
N VAL A 42 4.92 6.95 -15.82
CA VAL A 42 4.88 6.00 -16.95
C VAL A 42 4.05 4.76 -16.59
N ALA A 43 4.18 4.23 -15.38
CA ALA A 43 3.38 3.11 -14.89
C ALA A 43 1.88 3.46 -14.84
N LEU A 44 1.53 4.66 -14.37
CA LEU A 44 0.15 5.15 -14.35
C LEU A 44 -0.42 5.35 -15.76
N LEU A 45 0.37 5.90 -16.69
CA LEU A 45 -0.06 6.10 -18.08
C LEU A 45 -0.42 4.76 -18.73
N ILE A 46 0.46 3.76 -18.59
CA ILE A 46 0.26 2.42 -19.15
C ILE A 46 -0.93 1.73 -18.47
N ALA A 47 -1.06 1.87 -17.15
CA ALA A 47 -2.21 1.35 -16.41
C ALA A 47 -3.52 1.97 -16.93
N PHE A 48 -3.55 3.27 -17.22
CA PHE A 48 -4.72 3.98 -17.74
C PHE A 48 -5.06 3.54 -19.18
N THR A 49 -4.06 3.40 -20.04
CA THR A 49 -4.24 2.86 -21.40
C THR A 49 -4.81 1.44 -21.35
N LYS A 50 -4.25 0.56 -20.51
CA LYS A 50 -4.76 -0.79 -20.30
C LYS A 50 -6.21 -0.77 -19.79
N ALA A 51 -6.52 0.04 -18.79
CA ALA A 51 -7.87 0.16 -18.24
C ALA A 51 -8.89 0.59 -19.31
N THR A 52 -8.50 1.54 -20.17
CA THR A 52 -9.33 1.98 -21.31
C THR A 52 -9.58 0.84 -22.30
N LEU A 53 -8.54 0.08 -22.66
CA LEU A 53 -8.65 -1.10 -23.53
C LEU A 53 -9.60 -2.15 -22.92
N VAL A 54 -9.50 -2.40 -21.62
CA VAL A 54 -10.38 -3.34 -20.90
C VAL A 54 -11.84 -2.88 -20.98
N VAL A 55 -12.13 -1.60 -20.73
CA VAL A 55 -13.51 -1.09 -20.76
C VAL A 55 -14.09 -1.11 -22.18
N LEU A 56 -13.33 -0.70 -23.19
CA LEU A 56 -13.82 -0.63 -24.57
C LEU A 56 -14.09 -2.03 -25.17
N ILE A 57 -13.24 -3.00 -24.83
CA ILE A 57 -13.23 -4.32 -25.47
C ILE A 57 -13.86 -5.40 -24.58
N PHE A 58 -13.48 -5.48 -23.30
CA PHE A 58 -13.89 -6.57 -22.40
C PHE A 58 -15.32 -6.39 -21.88
N MET A 59 -15.78 -5.15 -21.68
CA MET A 59 -17.19 -4.88 -21.37
C MET A 59 -18.09 -4.85 -22.61
N HIS A 60 -17.55 -5.22 -23.78
CA HIS A 60 -18.32 -5.32 -25.03
C HIS A 60 -19.11 -4.03 -25.35
N VAL A 61 -18.61 -2.88 -24.88
CA VAL A 61 -19.25 -1.57 -24.90
C VAL A 61 -19.56 -1.10 -26.32
N LEU A 62 -18.78 -1.56 -27.31
CA LEU A 62 -18.98 -1.23 -28.72
C LEU A 62 -20.19 -1.93 -29.36
N ASN A 63 -20.58 -3.13 -28.91
CA ASN A 63 -21.80 -3.82 -29.39
C ASN A 63 -22.94 -3.81 -28.35
N SER A 64 -22.73 -3.16 -27.21
CA SER A 64 -23.71 -3.09 -26.12
C SER A 64 -24.69 -1.93 -26.30
N PRO A 65 -25.92 -2.05 -25.76
CA PRO A 65 -26.91 -0.98 -25.79
C PRO A 65 -26.39 0.30 -25.11
N ARG A 66 -26.90 1.46 -25.58
CA ARG A 66 -26.47 2.82 -25.17
C ARG A 66 -26.47 3.07 -23.65
N LEU A 67 -27.21 2.27 -22.88
CA LEU A 67 -27.26 2.32 -21.43
C LEU A 67 -25.90 1.97 -20.78
N THR A 68 -25.18 1.00 -21.33
CA THR A 68 -23.85 0.59 -20.83
C THR A 68 -22.81 1.70 -21.03
N TRP A 69 -22.89 2.43 -22.15
CA TRP A 69 -22.06 3.61 -22.39
C TRP A 69 -22.25 4.67 -21.30
N ILE A 70 -23.51 5.00 -20.97
CA ILE A 70 -23.82 6.01 -19.93
C ILE A 70 -23.27 5.59 -18.57
N ALA A 71 -23.40 4.31 -18.20
CA ALA A 71 -22.86 3.80 -16.94
C ALA A 71 -21.33 3.91 -16.86
N VAL A 72 -20.63 3.62 -17.96
CA VAL A 72 -19.16 3.76 -18.04
C VAL A 72 -18.74 5.23 -17.88
N PHE A 73 -19.38 6.15 -18.59
CA PHE A 73 -19.08 7.58 -18.46
C PHE A 73 -19.43 8.11 -17.06
N ALA A 74 -20.55 7.69 -16.49
CA ALA A 74 -20.93 8.03 -15.12
C ALA A 74 -19.89 7.53 -14.11
N GLY A 75 -19.41 6.30 -14.26
CA GLY A 75 -18.34 5.74 -13.43
C GLY A 75 -17.01 6.49 -13.55
N LEU A 76 -16.61 6.88 -14.77
CA LEU A 76 -15.39 7.67 -15.00
C LEU A 76 -15.49 9.09 -14.41
N ILE A 77 -16.63 9.75 -14.59
CA ILE A 77 -16.89 11.07 -13.99
C ILE A 77 -16.86 10.96 -12.46
N TRP A 78 -17.54 9.95 -11.90
CA TRP A 78 -17.58 9.72 -10.47
C TRP A 78 -16.19 9.42 -9.89
N LEU A 79 -15.40 8.57 -10.55
CA LEU A 79 -14.02 8.27 -10.18
C LEU A 79 -13.15 9.53 -10.23
N SER A 80 -13.28 10.34 -11.28
CA SER A 80 -12.53 11.60 -11.42
C SER A 80 -12.83 12.57 -10.28
N ILE A 81 -14.09 12.63 -9.83
CA ILE A 81 -14.51 13.45 -8.68
C ILE A 81 -13.84 12.92 -7.41
N MET A 82 -13.96 11.62 -7.12
CA MET A 82 -13.34 10.99 -5.95
C MET A 82 -11.81 11.19 -5.91
N LEU A 83 -11.13 11.01 -7.05
CA LEU A 83 -9.69 11.20 -7.16
C LEU A 83 -9.29 12.66 -6.92
N SER A 84 -10.06 13.61 -7.44
CA SER A 84 -9.83 15.05 -7.23
C SER A 84 -10.03 15.42 -5.77
N LEU A 85 -11.07 14.89 -5.12
CA LEU A 85 -11.30 15.10 -3.68
C LEU A 85 -10.18 14.49 -2.83
N MET A 86 -9.69 13.30 -3.18
CA MET A 86 -8.55 12.68 -2.49
C MET A 86 -7.29 13.54 -2.58
N MET A 87 -6.99 14.09 -3.76
CA MET A 87 -5.86 15.00 -3.94
C MET A 87 -6.05 16.31 -3.17
N ALA A 88 -7.27 16.87 -3.17
CA ALA A 88 -7.60 18.06 -2.39
C ALA A 88 -7.48 17.83 -0.88
N ASP A 89 -7.89 16.66 -0.39
CA ASP A 89 -7.71 16.23 1.00
C ASP A 89 -6.21 16.17 1.35
N TYR A 90 -5.42 15.49 0.52
CA TYR A 90 -3.96 15.42 0.69
C TYR A 90 -3.30 16.80 0.72
N ALA A 91 -3.68 17.69 -0.19
CA ALA A 91 -3.15 19.05 -0.28
C ALA A 91 -3.56 19.92 0.92
N THR A 92 -4.70 19.66 1.54
CA THR A 92 -5.19 20.45 2.68
C THR A 92 -4.61 19.98 4.02
N ARG A 93 -4.12 18.72 4.13
CA ARG A 93 -3.50 18.21 5.38
C ARG A 93 -2.26 18.98 5.82
N THR A 94 -1.50 19.55 4.89
CA THR A 94 -0.33 20.38 5.24
C THR A 94 -0.70 21.76 5.78
N TRP A 95 -1.99 22.14 5.73
CA TRP A 95 -2.46 23.44 6.21
C TRP A 95 -2.65 23.47 7.74
N LEU A 96 -2.70 22.33 8.42
CA LEU A 96 -2.67 22.30 9.88
C LEU A 96 -1.26 22.67 10.40
N PRO A 97 -1.13 23.65 11.31
CA PRO A 97 0.12 23.88 12.03
C PRO A 97 0.49 22.62 12.81
N THR A 98 1.53 21.89 12.40
CA THR A 98 2.01 20.67 13.09
C THR A 98 2.74 20.99 14.41
N ARG A 99 2.35 22.06 15.10
CA ARG A 99 2.80 22.37 16.45
C ARG A 99 1.57 22.76 17.24
N ALA A 100 1.04 21.84 18.05
CA ALA A 100 0.28 22.25 19.22
C ALA A 100 1.17 23.27 19.94
N PRO A 101 0.71 24.52 20.14
CA PRO A 101 1.53 25.52 20.79
C PRO A 101 1.84 24.99 22.20
N ALA A 102 3.09 25.15 22.65
CA ALA A 102 3.61 24.48 23.85
C ALA A 102 2.84 24.85 25.15
N ASP A 103 1.96 25.84 25.06
CA ASP A 103 1.01 26.29 26.08
C ASP A 103 -0.30 25.48 26.12
N MET A 104 -0.69 24.83 25.01
CA MET A 104 -1.81 23.88 24.93
C MET A 104 -1.32 22.43 25.08
N ALA A 105 -0.23 22.24 25.85
CA ALA A 105 0.44 20.97 26.09
C ALA A 105 -0.52 19.95 26.74
N ILE A 106 -1.16 19.13 25.92
CA ILE A 106 -1.62 17.81 26.37
C ILE A 106 -0.35 17.07 26.83
N PRO A 107 -0.30 16.59 28.09
CA PRO A 107 0.88 15.91 28.59
C PRO A 107 1.25 14.78 27.64
N SER A 108 2.53 14.64 27.37
CA SER A 108 3.01 13.66 26.41
C SER A 108 2.58 12.25 26.86
N TYR A 109 2.30 11.33 25.94
CA TYR A 109 1.75 10.00 26.26
C TYR A 109 2.59 9.21 27.31
N ARG A 110 3.88 9.56 27.45
CA ARG A 110 4.84 9.10 28.47
C ARG A 110 4.60 9.61 29.89
N GLU A 111 3.83 10.69 30.06
CA GLU A 111 3.44 11.27 31.35
C GLU A 111 2.04 10.78 31.79
N LEU A 112 1.12 10.57 30.85
CA LEU A 112 -0.24 10.11 31.13
C LEU A 112 -0.32 8.60 31.38
N VAL A 113 0.53 7.84 30.69
CA VAL A 113 0.71 6.41 30.91
C VAL A 113 2.08 6.26 31.55
N PRO A 114 2.16 5.94 32.85
CA PRO A 114 3.43 5.51 33.42
C PRO A 114 3.82 4.27 32.63
N LEU A 115 4.85 4.41 31.79
CA LEU A 115 5.54 3.28 31.21
C LEU A 115 6.21 2.61 32.41
N SER A 116 5.48 1.71 33.08
CA SER A 116 6.03 0.96 34.19
C SER A 116 7.19 0.17 33.60
N ASP A 117 8.41 0.48 34.02
CA ASP A 117 9.61 -0.30 33.65
C ASP A 117 9.38 -1.79 33.96
N ASP A 118 8.51 -2.08 34.93
CA ASP A 118 7.98 -3.41 35.26
C ASP A 118 7.27 -4.12 34.09
N ALA A 119 6.65 -3.41 33.13
CA ALA A 119 5.99 -4.02 31.97
C ALA A 119 6.98 -4.38 30.85
N VAL A 120 8.08 -3.64 30.76
CA VAL A 120 9.21 -3.95 29.86
C VAL A 120 10.05 -5.08 30.46
N HIS A 121 10.21 -5.11 31.79
CA HIS A 121 11.00 -6.12 32.51
C HIS A 121 10.21 -7.38 32.88
N ALA A 122 8.87 -7.35 33.01
CA ALA A 122 8.08 -8.55 33.31
C ALA A 122 8.08 -9.59 32.18
N HIS A 123 8.48 -9.22 30.96
CA HIS A 123 8.66 -10.14 29.83
C HIS A 123 10.12 -10.32 29.39
N GLY A 124 11.08 -9.75 30.13
CA GLY A 124 12.51 -9.92 29.90
C GLY A 124 13.11 -10.89 30.92
N HIS A 125 13.06 -12.18 30.61
CA HIS A 125 13.69 -13.26 31.36
C HIS A 125 15.08 -12.89 31.90
N GLY A 126 15.24 -13.02 33.22
CA GLY A 126 16.56 -13.02 33.87
C GLY A 126 17.38 -14.23 33.45
N HIS A 127 18.69 -14.05 33.33
CA HIS A 127 19.71 -15.04 33.66
C HIS A 127 21.11 -14.39 33.52
N GLY A 128 21.80 -14.20 34.66
CA GLY A 128 23.19 -14.67 34.75
C GLY A 128 24.37 -13.70 34.63
N GLU A 129 24.34 -12.49 35.20
CA GLU A 129 25.56 -11.63 35.20
C GLU A 129 26.21 -11.45 36.59
N ALA A 130 25.51 -11.71 37.70
CA ALA A 130 25.97 -11.29 39.04
C ALA A 130 26.74 -12.34 39.87
N ALA A 131 27.19 -13.46 39.29
CA ALA A 131 27.88 -14.52 40.04
C ALA A 131 29.42 -14.51 39.89
N HIS A 132 29.99 -13.62 39.06
CA HIS A 132 31.43 -13.62 38.79
C HIS A 132 32.24 -12.58 39.60
N ASP A 133 31.59 -11.55 40.15
CA ASP A 133 32.32 -10.48 40.84
C ASP A 133 32.48 -10.74 42.35
N GLU A 134 31.58 -11.49 42.98
CA GLU A 134 31.59 -11.67 44.44
C GLU A 134 32.66 -12.69 44.91
N ALA A 135 32.96 -13.69 44.08
CA ALA A 135 33.99 -14.70 44.40
C ALA A 135 35.43 -14.14 44.32
N ALA A 136 35.67 -13.11 43.48
CA ALA A 136 36.99 -12.51 43.33
C ALA A 136 37.36 -11.59 44.50
N SER A 137 36.36 -11.00 45.17
CA SER A 137 36.57 -10.12 46.32
C SER A 137 36.90 -10.86 47.63
N GLU A 138 36.49 -12.11 47.77
CA GLU A 138 36.68 -12.85 49.03
C GLU A 138 38.06 -13.55 49.11
N GLU A 139 38.63 -13.97 47.97
CA GLU A 139 39.95 -14.60 47.91
C GLU A 139 41.10 -13.58 48.15
N ALA A 140 40.90 -12.31 47.78
CA ALA A 140 41.89 -11.25 47.96
C ALA A 140 42.00 -10.71 49.40
N ALA A 141 41.02 -11.00 50.26
CA ALA A 141 40.98 -10.47 51.63
C ALA A 141 41.71 -11.38 52.65
N HIS A 142 41.94 -12.66 52.32
CA HIS A 142 42.51 -13.62 53.28
C HIS A 142 44.04 -13.77 53.19
N ASP A 143 44.70 -13.22 52.16
CA ASP A 143 46.16 -13.42 51.93
C ASP A 143 47.05 -12.31 52.54
N ASN A 144 46.49 -11.38 53.34
CA ASN A 144 47.22 -10.22 53.86
C ASN A 144 47.33 -10.16 55.39
N GLU A 145 47.13 -11.27 56.10
CA GLU A 145 47.20 -11.34 57.57
C GLU A 145 48.16 -12.42 58.17
N GLU A 146 49.12 -12.97 57.41
CA GLU A 146 50.24 -13.75 58.01
C GLU A 146 51.64 -13.26 57.62
#